data_AF-A0A1B6MRZ8-F1
#
_entry.id   AF-A0A1B6MRZ8-F1
#
_cell.length_a   1.000
_cell.length_b   1.000
_cell.length_c   1.000
_cell.angle_alpha   90.00
_cell.angle_beta   90.00
_cell.angle_gamma   90.00
#
_symmetry.space_group_name_H-M   'P 1'
#
loop_
_entity.id
_entity.type
_entity.pdbx_description
1 polymer ?
#
loop_
_entity_poly.entity_id
_entity_poly.type
_entity_poly.pdbx_seq_one_letter_code
_entity_poly.pdbx_strand_id
1 'polypeptide(L)'
;MISRLVVVVALAAYASAQKEDFKCPDDYGFYPHPVSCDKYWKCDNGLAELKTCGNGLAFDDTDPKYLKENCDYLHNVDCGDRSQLEPPIGTPNCPRLYG
;
A
#
# COMPACT_ATOMS: atom_id res chain seq x y z
N MET A 1 -18.70 43.46 15.82
CA MET A 1 -18.05 44.32 14.82
C MET A 1 -16.57 43.99 14.78
N ILE A 2 -16.19 43.28 13.71
CA ILE A 2 -14.88 43.01 13.08
C ILE A 2 -13.58 43.39 13.85
N SER A 3 -12.74 42.38 14.14
CA SER A 3 -11.32 42.46 13.81
C SER A 3 -10.88 41.14 13.17
N ARG A 4 -10.91 41.15 11.84
CA ARG A 4 -10.26 40.17 10.96
C ARG A 4 -8.76 40.46 11.04
N LEU A 5 -7.92 39.46 11.29
CA LEU A 5 -6.58 39.32 10.71
C LEU A 5 -6.00 37.96 11.13
N VAL A 6 -6.39 36.94 10.37
CA VAL A 6 -5.57 35.81 9.93
C VAL A 6 -4.64 35.23 11.01
N VAL A 7 -5.17 34.35 11.86
CA VAL A 7 -4.34 33.21 12.27
C VAL A 7 -4.12 32.47 10.97
N VAL A 8 -2.91 32.59 10.41
CA VAL A 8 -2.46 31.81 9.27
C VAL A 8 -2.53 30.38 9.74
N VAL A 9 -3.68 29.76 9.52
CA VAL A 9 -3.87 28.34 9.57
C VAL A 9 -3.02 27.84 8.40
N ALA A 10 -1.73 27.65 8.66
CA ALA A 10 -0.81 26.95 7.79
C ALA A 10 -1.18 25.45 7.79
N LEU A 11 -2.43 25.16 7.43
CA LEU A 11 -2.86 23.86 6.95
C LEU A 11 -2.48 23.82 5.47
N ALA A 12 -1.25 23.45 5.15
CA ALA A 12 -0.90 22.82 3.87
C ALA A 12 0.61 22.65 3.76
N ALA A 13 1.17 21.72 4.54
CA ALA A 13 2.18 20.78 4.05
C ALA A 13 2.44 19.72 5.15
N TYR A 14 1.39 19.16 5.74
CA TYR A 14 1.51 17.84 6.33
C TYR A 14 1.56 16.84 5.16
N ALA A 15 2.65 16.84 4.40
CA ALA A 15 3.02 15.70 3.60
C ALA A 15 3.46 14.63 4.60
N SER A 16 2.49 13.90 5.16
CA SER A 16 2.76 12.75 6.00
C SER A 16 3.32 11.65 5.11
N ALA A 17 4.63 11.68 4.86
CA ALA A 17 5.36 10.49 4.47
C ALA A 17 5.24 9.54 5.67
N GLN A 18 4.24 8.65 5.63
CA GLN A 18 4.04 7.61 6.63
C GLN A 18 5.27 6.70 6.55
N LYS A 19 6.25 6.93 7.42
CA LYS A 19 7.38 6.03 7.59
C LYS A 19 6.86 4.86 8.42
N GLU A 20 6.52 3.76 7.75
CA GLU A 20 6.16 2.53 8.43
C GLU A 20 7.43 1.80 8.90
N ASP A 21 7.49 1.46 10.19
CA ASP A 21 8.60 0.72 10.80
C ASP A 21 8.33 -0.79 10.71
N PHE A 22 8.45 -1.35 9.50
CA PHE A 22 8.41 -2.80 9.29
C PHE A 22 9.81 -3.42 9.45
N LYS A 23 9.90 -4.55 10.14
CA LYS A 23 11.12 -5.34 10.29
C LYS A 23 10.93 -6.70 9.63
N CYS A 24 11.86 -7.06 8.74
CA CYS A 24 11.88 -8.34 8.06
C CYS A 24 11.90 -9.51 9.05
N PRO A 25 10.92 -10.45 8.95
CA PRO A 25 10.94 -11.70 9.71
C PRO A 25 12.13 -12.59 9.36
N ASP A 26 12.47 -12.69 8.08
CA ASP A 26 13.62 -13.42 7.54
C ASP A 26 14.46 -12.53 6.60
N ASP A 27 15.68 -12.96 6.27
CA ASP A 27 16.58 -12.21 5.39
C ASP A 27 15.98 -11.97 3.99
N TYR A 28 15.14 -12.90 3.53
CA TYR A 28 14.49 -12.85 2.22
C TYR A 28 13.03 -13.23 2.33
N GLY A 29 12.16 -12.51 1.62
CA GLY A 29 10.75 -12.87 1.51
C GLY A 29 9.86 -11.73 1.06
N PHE A 30 8.57 -12.04 0.92
CA PHE A 30 7.52 -11.13 0.52
C PHE A 30 6.37 -11.23 1.53
N TYR A 31 6.15 -10.17 2.31
CA TYR A 31 5.23 -10.19 3.44
C TYR A 31 4.08 -9.20 3.22
N PRO A 32 2.84 -9.54 3.59
CA PRO A 32 1.70 -8.66 3.41
C PRO A 32 1.84 -7.36 4.21
N HIS A 33 1.35 -6.26 3.65
CA HIS A 33 1.17 -5.02 4.42
C HIS A 33 0.03 -5.20 5.43
N PRO A 34 0.13 -4.65 6.66
CA PRO A 34 -0.86 -4.92 7.70
C PRO A 34 -2.27 -4.38 7.39
N VAL A 35 -2.38 -3.35 6.55
CA VAL A 35 -3.66 -2.67 6.27
C VAL A 35 -3.98 -2.48 4.79
N SER A 36 -3.03 -2.72 3.88
CA SER A 36 -3.22 -2.44 2.44
C SER A 36 -3.18 -3.73 1.65
N CYS A 37 -4.22 -4.00 0.87
CA CYS A 37 -4.28 -5.27 0.13
C CYS A 37 -3.31 -5.29 -1.05
N ASP A 38 -3.02 -4.13 -1.61
CA ASP A 38 -2.19 -3.94 -2.80
C ASP A 38 -0.74 -3.55 -2.47
N LYS A 39 -0.34 -3.63 -1.21
CA LYS A 39 1.05 -3.43 -0.78
C LYS A 39 1.61 -4.64 -0.07
N TYR A 40 2.92 -4.77 -0.14
CA TYR A 40 3.68 -5.82 0.52
C TYR A 40 5.11 -5.34 0.77
N TRP A 41 5.80 -6.00 1.68
CA TRP A 41 7.19 -5.76 2.01
C TRP A 41 8.06 -6.80 1.30
N LYS A 42 9.02 -6.34 0.50
CA LYS A 42 10.10 -7.18 -0.01
C LYS A 42 11.28 -7.10 0.96
N CYS A 43 11.71 -8.24 1.46
CA CYS A 43 12.91 -8.38 2.27
C CYS A 43 14.05 -8.90 1.42
N ASP A 44 15.19 -8.22 1.49
CA ASP A 44 16.43 -8.60 0.82
C ASP A 44 17.62 -8.32 1.74
N ASN A 45 18.31 -9.38 2.18
CA ASN A 45 19.33 -9.33 3.21
C ASN A 45 18.87 -8.58 4.48
N GLY A 46 17.61 -8.82 4.89
CA GLY A 46 16.98 -8.23 6.07
C GLY A 46 16.58 -6.75 5.92
N LEU A 47 16.79 -6.14 4.75
CA LEU A 47 16.34 -4.80 4.43
C LEU A 47 14.93 -4.85 3.82
N ALA A 48 14.00 -4.13 4.43
CA ALA A 48 12.61 -4.05 3.98
C ALA A 48 12.43 -2.92 2.95
N GLU A 49 11.82 -3.24 1.82
CA GLU A 49 11.37 -2.31 0.80
C GLU A 49 9.84 -2.41 0.67
N LEU A 50 9.12 -1.29 0.83
CA LEU A 50 7.68 -1.26 0.58
C LEU A 50 7.43 -1.31 -0.93
N LYS A 51 6.67 -2.30 -1.36
CA LYS A 51 6.24 -2.48 -2.75
C LYS A 51 4.73 -2.26 -2.86
N THR A 52 4.28 -1.97 -4.06
CA THR A 52 2.87 -1.84 -4.39
C THR A 52 2.64 -2.65 -5.66
N CYS A 53 1.62 -3.49 -5.63
CA CYS A 53 1.16 -4.24 -6.80
C CYS A 53 0.72 -3.28 -7.92
N GLY A 54 0.62 -3.78 -9.15
CA GLY A 54 0.07 -3.00 -10.25
C GLY A 54 -1.33 -2.47 -9.91
N ASN A 55 -1.68 -1.27 -10.40
CA ASN A 55 -2.96 -0.65 -10.06
C ASN A 55 -4.15 -1.55 -10.43
N GLY A 56 -4.95 -1.94 -9.43
CA GLY A 56 -6.06 -2.90 -9.60
C GLY A 56 -5.73 -4.34 -9.20
N LEU A 57 -4.50 -4.63 -8.77
CA LEU A 57 -4.06 -5.92 -8.27
C LEU A 57 -3.85 -5.88 -6.76
N ALA A 58 -3.97 -7.04 -6.11
CA ALA A 58 -3.73 -7.28 -4.70
C ALA A 58 -2.58 -8.27 -4.50
N PHE A 59 -1.84 -8.12 -3.40
CA PHE A 59 -0.80 -9.07 -3.01
C PHE A 59 -1.44 -10.32 -2.42
N ASP A 60 -1.14 -11.46 -3.03
CA ASP A 60 -1.56 -12.79 -2.62
C ASP A 60 -0.57 -13.34 -1.58
N ASP A 61 -0.99 -13.34 -0.32
CA ASP A 61 -0.22 -13.78 0.85
C ASP A 61 -0.51 -15.24 1.25
N THR A 62 -1.02 -16.06 0.33
CA THR A 62 -1.35 -17.45 0.61
C THR A 62 -0.14 -18.40 0.64
N ASP A 63 1.04 -17.96 0.19
CA ASP A 63 2.27 -18.75 0.31
C ASP A 63 2.78 -18.73 1.75
N PRO A 64 2.68 -19.86 2.50
CA PRO A 64 3.09 -19.89 3.91
C PRO A 64 4.60 -19.73 4.10
N LYS A 65 5.40 -19.80 3.02
CA LYS A 65 6.86 -19.60 3.06
C LYS A 65 7.27 -18.17 2.74
N TYR A 66 6.36 -17.30 2.30
CA TYR A 66 6.67 -15.92 1.90
C TYR A 66 7.76 -15.81 0.82
N LEU A 67 7.91 -16.81 -0.05
CA LEU A 67 8.95 -16.84 -1.09
C LEU A 67 8.41 -16.44 -2.47
N LYS A 68 7.08 -16.43 -2.64
CA LYS A 68 6.42 -16.04 -3.88
C LYS A 68 5.99 -14.58 -3.87
N GLU A 69 6.59 -13.78 -4.74
CA GLU A 69 6.07 -12.44 -5.06
C GLU A 69 4.91 -12.58 -6.05
N ASN A 70 3.67 -12.56 -5.55
CA ASN A 70 2.49 -12.72 -6.39
C ASN A 70 1.50 -11.57 -6.18
N CYS A 71 1.17 -10.88 -7.27
CA CYS A 71 0.05 -9.96 -7.32
C CYS A 71 -1.01 -10.56 -8.25
N ASP A 72 -2.25 -10.69 -7.78
CA ASP A 72 -3.39 -11.20 -8.54
C ASP A 72 -4.51 -10.15 -8.56
N TYR A 73 -5.55 -10.36 -9.35
CA TYR A 73 -6.71 -9.48 -9.39
C TYR A 73 -7.38 -9.41 -8.01
N LEU A 74 -7.89 -8.22 -7.67
CA LEU A 74 -8.55 -7.96 -6.37
C LEU A 74 -9.65 -8.96 -6.02
N HIS A 75 -10.36 -9.52 -7.00
CA HIS A 75 -11.44 -10.48 -6.78
C HIS A 75 -10.96 -11.93 -6.56
N ASN A 76 -9.68 -12.22 -6.77
CA ASN A 76 -9.07 -13.53 -6.54
C ASN A 76 -8.35 -13.63 -5.19
N VAL A 77 -8.08 -12.51 -4.53
CA VAL A 77 -7.31 -12.43 -3.28
C VAL A 77 -8.26 -12.16 -2.11
N ASP A 78 -8.13 -12.94 -1.04
CA ASP A 78 -8.79 -12.63 0.23
C ASP A 78 -7.94 -11.61 1.00
N CYS A 79 -8.40 -10.36 1.02
CA CYS A 79 -7.68 -9.27 1.69
C CYS A 79 -7.82 -9.31 3.23
N GLY A 80 -8.78 -10.05 3.79
CA GLY A 80 -9.11 -9.98 5.22
C GLY A 80 -9.28 -8.53 5.69
N ASP A 81 -8.50 -8.13 6.71
CA ASP A 81 -8.52 -6.77 7.28
C ASP A 81 -7.72 -5.73 6.48
N ARG A 82 -6.99 -6.15 5.43
CA ARG A 82 -6.15 -5.28 4.58
C ARG A 82 -6.99 -4.44 3.61
N SER A 83 -7.92 -3.64 4.13
CA SER A 83 -8.95 -2.95 3.33
C SER A 83 -8.45 -1.76 2.50
N GLN A 84 -7.24 -1.26 2.72
CA GLN A 84 -6.73 -0.09 2.00
C GLN A 84 -6.22 -0.46 0.61
N LEU A 85 -6.45 0.45 -0.34
CA LEU A 85 -5.99 0.35 -1.73
C LEU A 85 -5.49 1.71 -2.19
N GLU A 86 -4.52 1.70 -3.09
CA GLU A 86 -4.12 2.88 -3.84
C GLU A 86 -5.29 3.43 -4.67
N PRO A 87 -5.27 4.74 -4.97
CA PRO A 87 -6.25 5.35 -5.87
C PRO A 87 -6.26 4.68 -7.25
N PRO A 88 -7.42 4.60 -7.90
CA PRO A 88 -7.52 4.08 -9.26
C PRO A 88 -6.75 4.93 -10.27
N ILE A 89 -6.02 4.27 -11.17
CA ILE A 89 -5.41 4.87 -12.36
C ILE A 89 -6.15 4.24 -13.54
N GLY A 90 -7.00 5.02 -14.19
CA GLY A 90 -7.93 4.51 -15.19
C GLY A 90 -8.10 5.37 -16.43
N THR A 91 -8.88 4.85 -17.36
CA THR A 91 -9.41 5.53 -18.56
C THR A 91 -10.94 5.56 -18.49
N PRO A 92 -11.67 6.23 -19.40
CA PRO A 92 -13.12 6.40 -19.29
C PRO A 92 -13.96 5.14 -19.07
N ASN A 93 -13.50 3.97 -19.53
CA ASN A 93 -14.20 2.69 -19.40
C ASN A 93 -13.46 1.64 -18.57
N CYS A 94 -12.28 1.97 -18.05
CA CYS A 94 -11.43 1.05 -17.28
C CYS A 94 -10.98 1.78 -16.02
N PRO A 95 -11.68 1.60 -14.88
CA PRO A 95 -11.38 2.33 -13.65
C PRO A 95 -9.96 2.08 -13.12
N ARG A 96 -9.41 0.87 -13.29
CA ARG A 96 -8.02 0.54 -12.96
C ARG A 96 -7.25 0.10 -14.20
N LEU A 97 -5.92 0.16 -14.11
CA LEU A 97 -5.02 -0.26 -15.19
C LEU A 97 -5.06 -1.77 -15.44
N TYR A 98 -5.20 -2.55 -14.36
CA TYR A 98 -5.25 -4.00 -14.39
C TYR A 98 -6.55 -4.55 -13.76
N GLY A 99 -7.67 -3.80 -13.82
CA GLY A 99 -8.98 -4.25 -13.29
C GLY A 99 -9.97 -3.13 -13.05
#